data_AF-A0A075I0A1-F1
#
_entry.id   AF-A0A075I0A1-F1
#
_cell.length_a   1.000
_cell.length_b   1.000
_cell.length_c   1.000
_cell.angle_alpha   90.00
_cell.angle_beta   90.00
_cell.angle_gamma   90.00
#
_symmetry.space_group_name_H-M   'P 1'
#
loop_
_entity.id
_entity.type
_entity.pdbx_description
1 polymer ?
#
loop_
_entity_poly.entity_id
_entity_poly.type
_entity_poly.pdbx_seq_one_letter_code
_entity_poly.pdbx_strand_id
1 'polypeptide(L)'
;MVECIFCEEQVSEDAEECPHCSKKPFSGMYFDPSSFDEAARLDKEGDSEGAWRILFAEWQQHTDHDYFDQEMAGKIRERIGTLLDRNPELIGKRVQIMLEDCSIEAYWSGGGHDVTTIEEAMQLARDAQRPDLELEAFEHHCSIQVQRYGGSYWETEGLRDRLEELRQRAADYHGNDPGPTEP
;
A
#
# COMPACT_ATOMS: atom_id res chain seq x y z
N MET A 1 -5.79 -2.50 33.12
CA MET A 1 -5.51 -3.86 32.61
C MET A 1 -6.17 -3.95 31.25
N VAL A 2 -5.50 -4.62 30.32
CA VAL A 2 -5.89 -4.72 28.91
C VAL A 2 -5.93 -6.19 28.53
N GLU A 3 -6.72 -6.50 27.51
CA GLU A 3 -6.82 -7.86 26.99
C GLU A 3 -5.70 -8.11 25.99
N CYS A 4 -4.96 -9.20 26.16
CA CYS A 4 -3.99 -9.64 25.18
C CYS A 4 -4.69 -10.11 23.90
N ILE A 5 -4.40 -9.47 22.77
CA ILE A 5 -5.03 -9.83 21.47
C ILE A 5 -4.74 -11.27 20.99
N PHE A 6 -3.73 -11.93 21.56
CA PHE A 6 -3.29 -13.25 21.13
C PHE A 6 -3.80 -14.41 21.99
N CYS A 7 -4.13 -14.15 23.25
CA CYS A 7 -4.56 -15.20 24.17
C CYS A 7 -5.74 -14.81 25.06
N GLU A 8 -6.31 -13.60 24.85
CA GLU A 8 -7.49 -13.08 25.54
C GLU A 8 -7.33 -12.96 27.08
N GLU A 9 -6.11 -13.15 27.59
CA GLU A 9 -5.79 -13.00 29.01
C GLU A 9 -5.62 -11.52 29.38
N GLN A 10 -6.00 -11.19 30.61
CA GLN A 10 -5.88 -9.84 31.17
C GLN A 10 -4.42 -9.55 31.58
N VAL A 11 -3.83 -8.53 30.99
CA VAL A 11 -2.44 -8.12 31.22
C VAL A 11 -2.36 -6.68 31.72
N SER A 12 -1.24 -6.34 32.37
CA SER A 12 -0.99 -4.97 32.81
C SER A 12 -0.91 -4.04 31.60
N GLU A 13 -1.40 -2.80 31.75
CA GLU A 13 -1.20 -1.75 30.72
C GLU A 13 0.28 -1.44 30.50
N ASP A 14 1.10 -1.59 31.55
CA ASP A 14 2.55 -1.38 31.49
C ASP A 14 3.33 -2.63 31.06
N ALA A 15 2.66 -3.73 30.70
CA ALA A 15 3.33 -4.98 30.32
C ALA A 15 3.86 -4.91 28.87
N GLU A 16 5.17 -4.78 28.69
CA GLU A 16 5.79 -4.84 27.35
C GLU A 16 5.46 -6.15 26.63
N GLU A 17 5.36 -7.27 27.36
CA GLU A 17 5.02 -8.60 26.86
C GLU A 17 3.94 -9.26 27.72
N CYS A 18 3.09 -10.06 27.08
CA CYS A 18 2.07 -10.85 27.75
C CYS A 18 2.76 -11.96 28.56
N PRO A 19 2.54 -12.05 29.88
CA PRO A 19 3.14 -13.10 30.71
C PRO A 19 2.60 -14.51 30.41
N HIS A 20 1.51 -14.62 29.64
CA HIS A 20 0.85 -15.90 29.32
C HIS A 20 1.33 -16.50 28.00
N CYS A 21 1.61 -15.67 26.99
CA CYS A 21 2.01 -16.13 25.66
C CYS A 21 3.33 -15.53 25.15
N SER A 22 3.99 -14.70 25.96
CA SER A 22 5.26 -14.01 25.62
C SER A 22 5.19 -13.15 24.35
N LYS A 23 3.99 -12.81 23.88
CA LYS A 23 3.77 -11.89 22.76
C LYS A 23 3.44 -10.50 23.29
N LYS A 24 3.81 -9.46 22.56
CA LYS A 24 3.45 -8.08 22.94
C LYS A 24 1.93 -7.93 22.77
N PRO A 25 1.18 -7.69 23.86
CA PRO A 25 -0.27 -7.89 23.87
C PRO A 25 -1.06 -6.78 23.17
N PHE A 26 -0.39 -5.68 22.80
CA PHE A 26 -0.99 -4.51 22.19
C PHE A 26 -0.75 -4.54 20.68
N SER A 27 -1.84 -4.67 19.91
CA SER A 27 -1.86 -4.49 18.46
C SER A 27 -1.21 -3.16 18.15
N GLY A 28 -0.02 -3.22 17.56
CA GLY A 28 0.75 -2.05 17.22
C GLY A 28 2.23 -2.07 17.62
N MET A 29 2.58 -2.71 18.74
CA MET A 29 3.98 -2.82 19.18
C MET A 29 4.63 -4.17 18.85
N TYR A 30 3.84 -5.16 18.40
CA TYR A 30 4.37 -6.47 18.07
C TYR A 30 4.94 -6.48 16.66
N PHE A 31 6.25 -6.63 16.61
CA PHE A 31 7.04 -6.89 15.42
C PHE A 31 7.29 -8.39 15.39
N ASP A 32 6.81 -9.12 14.39
CA ASP A 32 7.14 -10.54 14.22
C ASP A 32 8.43 -10.67 13.38
N PRO A 33 9.60 -10.96 13.99
CA PRO A 33 10.84 -11.11 13.23
C PRO A 33 10.77 -12.30 12.25
N SER A 34 9.92 -13.30 12.53
CA SER A 34 9.81 -14.49 11.69
C SER A 34 9.13 -14.19 10.35
N SER A 35 8.18 -13.24 10.31
CA SER A 35 7.58 -12.73 9.06
C SER A 35 8.65 -12.18 8.11
N PHE A 36 9.64 -11.47 8.64
CA PHE A 36 10.72 -10.91 7.84
C PHE A 36 11.73 -11.94 7.36
N ASP A 37 12.09 -12.89 8.22
CA ASP A 37 12.97 -13.99 7.83
C ASP A 37 12.31 -14.81 6.72
N GLU A 38 11.00 -15.03 6.82
CA GLU A 38 10.22 -15.72 5.80
C GLU A 38 10.12 -14.92 4.49
N ALA A 39 9.79 -13.63 4.56
CA ALA A 39 9.76 -12.78 3.36
C ALA A 39 11.13 -12.74 2.66
N ALA A 40 12.22 -12.65 3.43
CA ALA A 40 13.58 -12.68 2.89
C ALA A 40 13.95 -14.05 2.30
N ARG A 41 13.42 -15.15 2.84
CA ARG A 41 13.58 -16.49 2.29
C ARG A 41 12.85 -16.62 0.95
N LEU A 42 11.58 -16.19 0.87
CA LEU A 42 10.78 -16.23 -0.34
C LEU A 42 11.41 -15.41 -1.48
N ASP A 43 11.86 -14.19 -1.18
CA ASP A 43 12.58 -13.33 -2.15
C ASP A 43 13.84 -14.03 -2.70
N LYS A 44 14.63 -14.68 -1.85
CA LYS A 44 15.82 -15.45 -2.28
C LYS A 44 15.49 -16.68 -3.11
N GLU A 45 14.33 -17.28 -2.88
CA GLU A 45 13.83 -18.43 -3.63
C GLU A 45 13.16 -18.02 -4.95
N GLY A 46 13.04 -16.72 -5.22
CA GLY A 46 12.42 -16.17 -6.41
C GLY A 46 10.91 -15.95 -6.31
N ASP A 47 10.32 -16.11 -5.12
CA ASP A 47 8.92 -15.78 -4.83
C ASP A 47 8.80 -14.35 -4.28
N SER A 48 9.07 -13.37 -5.14
CA SER A 48 9.00 -11.94 -4.81
C SER A 48 7.57 -11.49 -4.49
N GLU A 49 6.55 -12.09 -5.12
CA GLU A 49 5.13 -11.85 -4.83
C GLU A 49 4.73 -12.39 -3.44
N GLY A 50 5.25 -13.55 -3.04
CA GLY A 50 5.10 -14.09 -1.70
C GLY A 50 5.74 -13.20 -0.64
N ALA A 51 6.98 -12.75 -0.88
CA ALA A 51 7.67 -11.80 -0.01
C ALA A 51 6.90 -10.49 0.14
N TRP A 52 6.37 -9.96 -0.97
CA TRP A 52 5.52 -8.77 -0.98
C TRP A 52 4.28 -8.94 -0.10
N ARG A 53 3.54 -10.05 -0.24
CA ARG A 53 2.31 -10.29 0.53
C ARG A 53 2.56 -10.26 2.03
N ILE A 54 3.66 -10.84 2.50
CA ILE A 54 4.02 -10.84 3.91
C ILE A 54 4.33 -9.42 4.36
N LEU A 55 5.26 -8.73 3.68
CA LEU A 55 5.68 -7.39 4.09
C LEU A 55 4.54 -6.38 4.04
N PHE A 56 3.67 -6.47 3.03
CA PHE A 56 2.52 -5.58 2.90
C PHE A 56 1.49 -5.82 4.01
N ALA A 57 1.19 -7.08 4.34
CA ALA A 57 0.26 -7.39 5.43
C ALA A 57 0.80 -6.98 6.81
N GLU A 58 2.12 -7.11 7.04
CA GLU A 58 2.77 -6.56 8.23
C GLU A 58 2.64 -5.04 8.25
N TRP A 59 2.96 -4.35 7.15
CA TRP A 59 2.86 -2.89 7.08
C TRP A 59 1.45 -2.39 7.38
N GLN A 60 0.42 -3.01 6.81
CA GLN A 60 -0.99 -2.65 7.03
C GLN A 60 -1.40 -2.72 8.51
N GLN A 61 -0.85 -3.64 9.30
CA GLN A 61 -1.14 -3.74 10.74
C GLN A 61 -0.63 -2.53 11.54
N HIS A 62 0.31 -1.76 11.00
CA HIS A 62 0.88 -0.57 11.62
C HIS A 62 0.37 0.74 11.01
N THR A 63 -0.50 0.66 10.00
CA THR A 63 -1.01 1.82 9.28
C THR A 63 -2.54 1.94 9.26
N ASP A 64 -3.21 1.34 10.23
CA ASP A 64 -4.68 1.40 10.35
C ASP A 64 -5.16 2.82 10.70
N HIS A 65 -6.40 3.15 10.37
CA HIS A 65 -7.08 4.39 10.74
C HIS A 65 -7.31 4.52 12.24
N ASP A 66 -7.40 3.40 12.97
CA ASP A 66 -7.54 3.38 14.43
C ASP A 66 -6.19 3.35 15.15
N TYR A 67 -5.11 3.00 14.44
CA TYR A 67 -3.76 2.88 15.00
C TYR A 67 -2.67 3.09 13.93
N PHE A 68 -1.85 4.12 14.13
CA PHE A 68 -0.73 4.45 13.24
C PHE A 68 0.61 4.48 13.99
N ASP A 69 1.43 3.44 13.83
CA ASP A 69 2.81 3.41 14.30
C ASP A 69 3.75 3.86 13.19
N GLN A 70 4.01 5.17 13.17
CA GLN A 70 4.85 5.79 12.15
C GLN A 70 6.27 5.21 12.11
N GLU A 71 6.85 4.85 13.26
CA GLU A 71 8.22 4.34 13.31
C GLU A 71 8.29 2.94 12.69
N MET A 72 7.37 2.06 13.07
CA MET A 72 7.35 0.70 12.57
C MET A 72 6.91 0.63 11.10
N ALA A 73 5.87 1.37 10.74
CA ALA A 73 5.43 1.49 9.35
C ALA A 73 6.58 1.95 8.45
N GLY A 74 7.37 2.95 8.88
CA GLY A 74 8.56 3.41 8.15
C GLY A 74 9.60 2.30 7.93
N LYS A 75 9.94 1.53 8.97
CA LYS A 75 10.90 0.42 8.87
C LYS A 75 10.42 -0.69 7.93
N ILE A 76 9.14 -1.05 7.97
CA ILE A 76 8.58 -2.06 7.06
C ILE A 76 8.55 -1.50 5.64
N ARG A 77 8.19 -0.21 5.47
CA ARG A 77 8.14 0.48 4.18
C ARG A 77 9.50 0.53 3.46
N GLU A 78 10.59 0.75 4.20
CA GLU A 78 11.96 0.68 3.66
C GLU A 78 12.30 -0.71 3.11
N ARG A 79 11.87 -1.77 3.80
CA ARG A 79 12.07 -3.16 3.35
C ARG A 79 11.23 -3.48 2.11
N ILE A 80 9.98 -3.02 2.07
CA ILE A 80 9.13 -3.08 0.88
C ILE A 80 9.83 -2.37 -0.29
N GLY A 81 10.36 -1.17 -0.08
CA GLY A 81 11.12 -0.44 -1.12
C GLY A 81 12.29 -1.27 -1.65
N THR A 82 13.09 -1.84 -0.74
CA THR A 82 14.23 -2.71 -1.10
C THR A 82 13.80 -3.97 -1.87
N LEU A 83 12.64 -4.55 -1.56
CA LEU A 83 12.07 -5.66 -2.32
C LEU A 83 11.69 -5.22 -3.74
N LEU A 84 10.95 -4.12 -3.87
CA LEU A 84 10.46 -3.62 -5.16
C LEU A 84 11.60 -3.10 -6.07
N ASP A 85 12.66 -2.57 -5.49
CA ASP A 85 13.84 -2.12 -6.25
C ASP A 85 14.60 -3.28 -6.90
N ARG A 86 14.59 -4.45 -6.25
CA ARG A 86 15.18 -5.68 -6.79
C ARG A 86 14.28 -6.41 -7.78
N ASN A 87 12.97 -6.17 -7.71
CA ASN A 87 11.94 -6.89 -8.46
C ASN A 87 11.08 -5.89 -9.28
N PRO A 88 11.63 -5.30 -10.36
CA PRO A 88 10.93 -4.27 -11.16
C PRO A 88 9.65 -4.77 -11.85
N GLU A 89 9.49 -6.08 -12.02
CA GLU A 89 8.26 -6.72 -12.51
C GLU A 89 7.06 -6.51 -11.58
N LEU A 90 7.30 -6.21 -10.30
CA LEU A 90 6.26 -5.90 -9.30
C LEU A 90 5.77 -4.44 -9.39
N ILE A 91 5.78 -3.84 -10.58
CA ILE A 91 5.36 -2.45 -10.79
C ILE A 91 3.94 -2.17 -10.26
N GLY A 92 3.02 -3.13 -10.42
CA GLY A 92 1.67 -3.02 -9.87
C GLY A 92 1.66 -2.90 -8.34
N LYS A 93 2.56 -3.60 -7.65
CA LYS A 93 2.71 -3.51 -6.18
C LYS A 93 3.37 -2.22 -5.74
N ARG A 94 4.32 -1.72 -6.54
CA ARG A 94 4.92 -0.40 -6.31
C ARG A 94 3.88 0.70 -6.42
N VAL A 95 3.04 0.68 -7.45
CA VAL A 95 1.91 1.62 -7.56
C VAL A 95 0.96 1.44 -6.37
N GLN A 96 0.58 0.20 -6.04
CA GLN A 96 -0.31 -0.09 -4.92
C GLN A 96 0.14 0.55 -3.60
N ILE A 97 1.39 0.32 -3.15
CA ILE A 97 1.85 0.90 -1.87
C ILE A 97 1.86 2.42 -1.90
N MET A 98 2.16 3.04 -3.05
CA MET A 98 2.14 4.51 -3.18
C MET A 98 0.72 5.08 -3.03
N LEU A 99 -0.30 4.39 -3.55
CA LEU A 99 -1.70 4.79 -3.37
C LEU A 99 -2.16 4.62 -1.92
N GLU A 100 -1.73 3.56 -1.24
CA GLU A 100 -2.01 3.36 0.18
C GLU A 100 -1.33 4.44 1.05
N ASP A 101 -0.06 4.77 0.77
CA ASP A 101 0.66 5.88 1.40
C ASP A 101 -0.13 7.19 1.23
N CYS A 102 -0.65 7.49 0.03
CA CYS A 102 -1.50 8.66 -0.21
C CYS A 102 -2.79 8.66 0.61
N SER A 103 -3.46 7.50 0.73
CA SER A 103 -4.69 7.38 1.51
C SER A 103 -4.45 7.65 2.99
N ILE A 104 -3.38 7.08 3.55
CA ILE A 104 -2.96 7.29 4.93
C ILE A 104 -2.66 8.78 5.16
N GLU A 105 -1.87 9.40 4.29
CA GLU A 105 -1.54 10.82 4.40
C GLU A 105 -2.78 11.72 4.28
N ALA A 106 -3.69 11.41 3.37
CA ALA A 106 -4.93 12.15 3.21
C ALA A 106 -5.77 12.10 4.51
N TYR A 107 -5.84 10.93 5.15
CA TYR A 107 -6.57 10.73 6.40
C TYR A 107 -5.89 11.41 7.60
N TRP A 108 -4.61 11.15 7.84
CA TRP A 108 -3.91 11.59 9.05
C TRP A 108 -3.38 13.03 8.98
N SER A 109 -3.04 13.52 7.78
CA SER A 109 -2.36 14.80 7.58
C SER A 109 -3.25 15.89 6.96
N GLY A 110 -4.48 15.54 6.54
CA GLY A 110 -5.43 16.47 5.90
C GLY A 110 -5.08 16.85 4.45
N GLY A 111 -4.23 16.04 3.78
CA GLY A 111 -3.91 16.12 2.35
C GLY A 111 -2.98 17.27 1.96
N GLY A 112 -1.80 16.96 1.44
CA GLY A 112 -0.84 17.97 0.95
C GLY A 112 0.37 17.40 0.22
N HIS A 113 0.77 16.16 0.53
CA HIS A 113 1.84 15.41 -0.15
C HIS A 113 1.31 14.36 -1.15
N ASP A 114 -0.01 14.20 -1.23
CA ASP A 114 -0.69 13.22 -2.09
C ASP A 114 -0.47 13.49 -3.59
N VAL A 115 -0.42 14.77 -3.99
CA VAL A 115 -0.28 15.13 -5.42
C VAL A 115 1.04 14.66 -6.02
N THR A 116 2.16 14.84 -5.30
CA THR A 116 3.49 14.43 -5.81
C THR A 116 3.60 12.92 -5.92
N THR A 117 3.12 12.19 -4.91
CA THR A 117 3.16 10.72 -4.89
C THR A 117 2.25 10.12 -5.98
N ILE A 118 1.06 10.68 -6.19
CA ILE A 118 0.16 10.30 -7.29
C ILE A 118 0.82 10.57 -8.65
N GLU A 119 1.45 11.74 -8.85
CA GLU A 119 2.12 12.08 -10.11
C GLU A 119 3.27 11.12 -10.42
N GLU A 120 4.06 10.76 -9.40
CA GLU A 120 5.11 9.75 -9.50
C GLU A 120 4.53 8.36 -9.83
N ALA A 121 3.44 7.95 -9.19
CA ALA A 121 2.77 6.67 -9.47
C ALA A 121 2.25 6.61 -10.91
N MET A 122 1.63 7.69 -11.39
CA MET A 122 1.20 7.82 -12.78
C MET A 122 2.38 7.78 -13.74
N GLN A 123 3.51 8.43 -13.40
CA GLN A 123 4.70 8.42 -14.23
C GLN A 123 5.32 7.03 -14.32
N LEU A 124 5.43 6.32 -13.18
CA LEU A 124 5.87 4.94 -13.13
C LEU A 124 5.01 4.01 -13.99
N ALA A 125 3.70 4.17 -13.93
CA ALA A 125 2.77 3.43 -14.77
C ALA A 125 2.94 3.74 -16.27
N ARG A 126 3.15 5.02 -16.63
CA ARG A 126 3.44 5.42 -18.02
C ARG A 126 4.74 4.81 -18.53
N ASP A 127 5.81 4.88 -17.74
CA ASP A 127 7.13 4.37 -18.12
C ASP A 127 7.10 2.84 -18.29
N ALA A 128 6.30 2.15 -17.48
CA ALA A 128 6.06 0.71 -17.60
C ALA A 128 5.05 0.33 -18.70
N GLN A 129 4.52 1.31 -19.46
CA GLN A 129 3.48 1.10 -20.47
C GLN A 129 2.23 0.39 -19.93
N ARG A 130 1.85 0.71 -18.68
CA ARG A 130 0.69 0.17 -17.96
C ARG A 130 -0.39 1.26 -17.80
N PRO A 131 -1.17 1.56 -18.87
CA PRO A 131 -2.20 2.59 -18.82
C PRO A 131 -3.34 2.26 -17.84
N ASP A 132 -3.54 0.97 -17.52
CA ASP A 132 -4.44 0.51 -16.47
C ASP A 132 -4.00 1.00 -15.08
N LEU A 133 -2.72 0.89 -14.75
CA LEU A 133 -2.17 1.42 -13.49
C LEU A 133 -2.15 2.96 -13.47
N GLU A 134 -1.93 3.60 -14.63
CA GLU A 134 -1.99 5.07 -14.73
C GLU A 134 -3.42 5.56 -14.44
N LEU A 135 -4.43 4.88 -14.99
CA LEU A 135 -5.84 5.15 -14.70
C LEU A 135 -6.16 4.95 -13.23
N GLU A 136 -5.72 3.84 -12.63
CA GLU A 136 -5.96 3.55 -11.21
C GLU A 136 -5.42 4.66 -10.30
N ALA A 137 -4.17 5.09 -10.53
CA ALA A 137 -3.58 6.19 -9.77
C ALA A 137 -4.35 7.51 -9.96
N PHE A 138 -4.80 7.81 -11.18
CA PHE A 138 -5.58 9.02 -11.46
C PHE A 138 -6.97 8.99 -10.83
N GLU A 139 -7.66 7.85 -10.85
CA GLU A 139 -8.96 7.68 -10.20
C GLU A 139 -8.84 7.77 -8.68
N HIS A 140 -7.77 7.22 -8.12
CA HIS A 140 -7.46 7.33 -6.69
C HIS A 140 -7.27 8.80 -6.28
N HIS A 141 -6.50 9.57 -7.05
CA HIS A 141 -6.36 11.01 -6.85
C HIS A 141 -7.72 11.72 -6.87
N CYS A 142 -8.52 11.48 -7.90
CA CYS A 142 -9.84 12.10 -8.01
C CYS A 142 -10.71 11.78 -6.78
N SER A 143 -10.65 10.54 -6.28
CA SER A 143 -11.38 10.12 -5.07
C SER A 143 -10.97 10.96 -3.85
N ILE A 144 -9.68 11.09 -3.57
CA ILE A 144 -9.16 11.90 -2.46
C ILE A 144 -9.60 13.37 -2.61
N GLN A 145 -9.48 13.93 -3.80
CA GLN A 145 -9.80 15.34 -4.04
C GLN A 145 -11.30 15.62 -3.95
N VAL A 146 -12.15 14.67 -4.35
CA VAL A 146 -13.61 14.76 -4.16
C VAL A 146 -13.98 14.66 -2.69
N GLN A 147 -13.31 13.83 -1.89
CA GLN A 147 -13.53 13.80 -0.44
C GLN A 147 -13.17 15.14 0.21
N ARG A 148 -12.11 15.79 -0.28
CA ARG A 148 -11.60 17.07 0.24
C ARG A 148 -12.45 18.27 -0.16
N TYR A 149 -12.77 18.39 -1.45
CA TYR A 149 -13.38 19.58 -2.04
C TYR A 149 -14.85 19.38 -2.41
N GLY A 150 -15.37 18.17 -2.25
CA GLY A 150 -16.72 17.80 -2.66
C GLY A 150 -16.87 17.64 -4.17
N GLY A 151 -18.12 17.48 -4.61
CA GLY A 151 -18.44 17.19 -6.02
C GLY A 151 -18.00 18.27 -7.02
N SER A 152 -17.76 19.51 -6.58
CA SER A 152 -17.27 20.59 -7.44
C SER A 152 -15.88 20.33 -8.00
N TYR A 153 -15.09 19.42 -7.40
CA TYR A 153 -13.81 19.02 -7.98
C TYR A 153 -13.96 18.45 -9.41
N TRP A 154 -15.10 17.82 -9.71
CA TRP A 154 -15.42 17.33 -11.06
C TRP A 154 -15.66 18.42 -12.11
N GLU A 155 -15.71 19.68 -11.68
CA GLU A 155 -15.82 20.86 -12.56
C GLU A 155 -14.43 21.42 -12.94
N THR A 156 -13.35 20.87 -12.37
CA THR A 156 -11.97 21.19 -12.78
C THR A 156 -11.83 21.00 -14.29
N GLU A 157 -11.35 22.05 -14.96
CA GLU A 157 -11.18 22.07 -16.41
C GLU A 157 -10.28 20.92 -16.89
N GLY A 158 -10.73 20.19 -17.91
CA GLY A 158 -9.99 19.08 -18.51
C GLY A 158 -9.96 17.78 -17.69
N LEU A 159 -10.42 17.76 -16.43
CA LEU A 159 -10.36 16.58 -15.58
C LEU A 159 -11.17 15.40 -16.14
N ARG A 160 -12.39 15.66 -16.61
CA ARG A 160 -13.27 14.63 -17.18
C ARG A 160 -12.74 14.09 -18.50
N ASP A 161 -12.20 14.98 -19.33
CA ASP A 161 -11.61 14.61 -20.61
C ASP A 161 -10.37 13.73 -20.39
N ARG A 162 -9.53 14.07 -19.42
CA ARG A 162 -8.37 13.26 -19.03
C ARG A 162 -8.76 11.89 -18.50
N LEU A 163 -9.80 11.82 -17.66
CA LEU A 163 -10.30 10.55 -17.13
C LEU A 163 -10.78 9.63 -18.26
N GLU A 164 -11.53 10.18 -19.21
CA GLU A 164 -12.05 9.40 -20.35
C GLU A 164 -10.92 8.94 -21.29
N GLU A 165 -9.92 9.79 -21.55
CA GLU A 165 -8.73 9.41 -22.31
C GLU A 165 -8.00 8.22 -21.66
N LEU A 166 -7.80 8.25 -20.35
CA LEU A 166 -7.15 7.16 -19.61
C LEU A 166 -7.99 5.89 -19.62
N ARG A 167 -9.32 6.00 -19.47
CA ARG A 167 -10.24 4.86 -19.58
C ARG A 167 -10.17 4.19 -20.93
N GLN A 168 -10.15 4.97 -22.01
CA GLN A 168 -10.02 4.43 -23.36
C GLN A 168 -8.67 3.71 -23.53
N ARG A 169 -7.56 4.32 -23.09
CA ARG A 169 -6.23 3.71 -23.16
C ARG A 169 -6.14 2.40 -22.36
N ALA A 170 -6.72 2.36 -21.17
CA ALA A 170 -6.77 1.14 -20.35
C ALA A 170 -7.66 0.06 -20.98
N ALA A 171 -8.81 0.44 -21.54
CA ALA A 171 -9.69 -0.49 -22.26
C ALA A 171 -9.00 -1.09 -23.49
N ASP A 172 -8.30 -0.26 -24.28
CA ASP A 172 -7.53 -0.71 -25.44
C ASP A 172 -6.38 -1.63 -25.03
N TYR A 173 -5.72 -1.35 -23.90
CA TYR A 173 -4.68 -2.22 -23.35
C TYR A 173 -5.23 -3.61 -23.00
N HIS A 174 -6.34 -3.71 -22.27
CA HIS A 174 -6.95 -4.99 -21.95
C HIS A 174 -7.57 -5.70 -23.16
N GLY A 175 -8.09 -4.95 -24.14
CA GLY A 175 -8.62 -5.50 -25.39
C GLY A 175 -7.55 -6.05 -26.33
N ASN A 176 -6.31 -5.59 -26.19
CA ASN A 176 -5.15 -6.03 -26.97
C ASN A 176 -4.24 -7.00 -26.21
N ASP A 177 -4.51 -7.32 -24.95
CA ASP A 177 -3.74 -8.26 -24.14
C ASP A 177 -3.98 -9.69 -24.67
N PRO A 178 -3.03 -10.30 -25.41
CA PRO A 178 -3.15 -11.68 -25.78
C PRO A 178 -2.86 -12.45 -24.50
N GLY A 179 -3.93 -12.84 -23.78
CA GLY A 179 -3.83 -13.57 -22.51
C GLY A 179 -2.76 -14.68 -22.55
N PRO A 180 -2.28 -15.13 -21.38
CA PRO A 180 -1.03 -15.88 -21.25
C PRO A 180 -0.94 -17.00 -22.29
N THR A 181 0.07 -16.92 -23.16
CA THR A 181 0.44 -18.03 -24.04
C THR A 181 0.85 -19.21 -23.15
N GLU A 182 -0.04 -20.20 -23.03
CA GLU A 182 0.28 -21.47 -22.39
C GLU A 182 1.49 -22.12 -23.10
N PRO A 183 2.45 -22.68 -22.34
CA PRO A 183 3.60 -23.39 -22.90
C PRO A 183 3.23 -24.74 -23.56
#